data_AF-A0A5J4TXL3-F1
#
_entry.id   AF-A0A5J4TXL3-F1
#
_cell.length_a   1.000
_cell.length_b   1.000
_cell.length_c   1.000
_cell.angle_alpha   90.00
_cell.angle_beta   90.00
_cell.angle_gamma   90.00
#
_symmetry.space_group_name_H-M   'P 1'
#
loop_
_entity.id
_entity.type
_entity.pdbx_description
1 polymer ?
#
loop_
_entity_poly.entity_id
_entity_poly.type
_entity_poly.pdbx_seq_one_letter_code
_entity_poly.pdbx_strand_id
1 'polypeptide(L)' 'MPPKIKKPSKIQYRKLIIDAITTLNKRYGCSLVDIQTYILKKNKKDDEQRLKVQTRIQVRKMDKEDLLKCRKGLYQLTEH' A
#
# COMPACT_ATOMS: atom_id res chain seq x y z
N MET A 1 -15.32 -32.15 4.88
CA MET A 1 -15.11 -30.70 4.62
C MET A 1 -13.73 -30.32 5.12
N PRO A 2 -12.78 -29.85 4.29
CA PRO A 2 -11.46 -29.48 4.77
C PRO A 2 -11.56 -28.19 5.63
N PRO A 3 -10.76 -28.07 6.70
CA PRO A 3 -10.78 -26.89 7.54
C PRO A 3 -10.31 -25.67 6.74
N LYS A 4 -11.15 -24.63 6.68
CA LYS A 4 -10.79 -23.31 6.17
C LYS A 4 -9.70 -22.75 7.08
N ILE A 5 -8.45 -22.95 6.72
CA ILE A 5 -7.28 -22.32 7.35
C ILE A 5 -7.53 -20.81 7.28
N LYS A 6 -7.96 -20.21 8.40
CA LYS A 6 -7.96 -18.76 8.58
C LYS A 6 -6.50 -18.36 8.53
N LYS A 7 -6.04 -17.99 7.32
CA LYS A 7 -4.69 -17.49 7.06
C LYS A 7 -4.42 -16.42 8.13
N PRO A 8 -3.27 -16.48 8.83
CA PRO A 8 -2.94 -15.48 9.84
C PRO A 8 -3.13 -14.11 9.20
N SER A 9 -3.80 -13.20 9.90
CA SER A 9 -4.23 -11.88 9.45
C SER A 9 -3.06 -11.11 8.84
N LYS A 10 -2.75 -11.42 7.58
CA LYS A 10 -1.60 -10.89 6.86
C LYS A 10 -1.97 -9.45 6.59
N ILE A 11 -1.24 -8.51 7.19
CA ILE A 11 -1.42 -7.08 6.94
C ILE A 11 -1.51 -6.91 5.43
N GLN A 12 -2.68 -6.50 4.94
CA GLN A 12 -2.92 -6.39 3.51
C GLN A 12 -2.37 -5.05 3.03
N TYR A 13 -1.05 -4.95 2.93
CA TYR A 13 -0.36 -3.75 2.45
C TYR A 13 -0.95 -3.26 1.13
N ARG A 14 -1.29 -4.18 0.21
CA ARG A 14 -1.98 -3.85 -1.05
C ARG A 14 -3.25 -3.03 -0.82
N LYS A 15 -4.15 -3.52 0.05
CA LYS A 15 -5.41 -2.86 0.36
C LYS A 15 -5.17 -1.53 1.05
N LEU A 16 -4.21 -1.47 1.97
CA LEU A 16 -3.84 -0.23 2.68
C LEU A 16 -3.24 0.82 1.75
N ILE A 17 -2.45 0.43 0.74
CA ILE A 17 -1.87 1.33 -0.26
C ILE A 17 -2.97 1.89 -1.17
N ILE A 18 -3.86 1.03 -1.67
CA ILE A 18 -5.01 1.46 -2.50
C ILE A 18 -5.88 2.44 -1.71
N ASP A 19 -6.19 2.09 -0.46
CA ASP A 19 -6.98 2.90 0.46
C ASP A 19 -6.29 4.24 0.78
N ALA A 20 -4.97 4.24 0.97
CA ALA A 20 -4.20 5.47 1.16
C ALA A 20 -4.29 6.37 -0.07
N ILE A 21 -4.05 5.83 -1.28
CA ILE A 21 -4.09 6.61 -2.54
C ILE A 21 -5.50 7.13 -2.80
N THR A 22 -6.53 6.31 -2.58
CA THR A 22 -7.94 6.67 -2.73
C THR A 22 -8.36 7.73 -1.71
N THR A 23 -7.93 7.61 -0.45
CA THR A 23 -8.25 8.57 0.62
C THR A 23 -7.54 9.90 0.41
N LEU A 24 -6.26 9.85 0.06
CA LEU A 24 -5.45 11.05 -0.19
C LEU A 24 -5.92 11.78 -1.45
N ASN A 25 -6.55 11.06 -2.40
CA ASN A 25 -7.18 11.54 -3.64
C ASN A 25 -6.43 12.73 -4.27
N LYS A 26 -5.09 12.64 -4.30
CA LYS A 26 -4.27 13.72 -4.83
C LYS A 26 -4.39 13.68 -6.34
N ARG A 27 -4.79 14.82 -6.93
CA ARG A 27 -4.96 15.03 -8.38
C ARG A 27 -3.79 14.53 -9.24
N TYR A 28 -2.59 14.46 -8.67
CA TYR A 28 -1.35 14.05 -9.33
C TYR A 28 -0.73 12.75 -8.77
N GLY A 29 -1.38 12.11 -7.79
CA GLY A 29 -0.88 10.91 -7.11
C GLY A 29 -0.28 11.17 -5.74
N CYS A 30 0.08 10.08 -5.07
CA CYS A 30 0.59 10.09 -3.71
C CYS A 30 2.07 9.71 -3.67
N SER A 31 2.86 10.44 -2.90
CA SER A 31 4.25 10.07 -2.65
C SER A 31 4.31 8.78 -1.83
N LEU A 32 5.40 8.03 -1.97
CA LEU A 32 5.70 6.87 -1.11
C LEU A 32 5.65 7.24 0.38
N VAL A 33 6.11 8.45 0.72
CA VAL A 33 6.10 8.99 2.08
C VAL A 33 4.67 9.17 2.59
N ASP A 34 3.77 9.80 1.81
CA ASP A 34 2.36 9.97 2.21
C ASP A 34 1.70 8.62 2.48
N ILE A 35 1.94 7.62 1.61
CA ILE A 35 1.42 6.26 1.74
C ILE A 35 1.95 5.60 3.01
N GLN A 36 3.26 5.70 3.27
CA GLN A 36 3.88 5.15 4.49
C GLN A 36 3.31 5.81 5.75
N THR A 37 3.17 7.13 5.77
CA THR A 37 2.61 7.88 6.90
C THR A 37 1.16 7.47 7.16
N TYR A 38 0.35 7.30 6.11
CA TYR A 38 -1.03 6.84 6.25
C TYR A 38 -1.09 5.44 6.87
N ILE A 39 -0.29 4.50 6.35
CA ILE A 39 -0.24 3.11 6.83
C ILE A 39 0.24 3.04 8.28
N LEU A 40 1.27 3.82 8.64
CA LEU A 40 1.80 3.93 9.99
C LEU A 40 0.74 4.47 10.96
N LYS A 41 0.01 5.51 10.57
CA LYS A 41 -1.07 6.09 11.38
C LYS A 41 -2.19 5.08 11.63
N LYS A 42 -2.48 4.22 10.65
CA LYS A 42 -3.50 3.16 10.72
C LYS A 42 -3.02 1.91 11.48
N ASN A 43 -1.71 1.66 11.49
CA ASN A 43 -1.08 0.50 12.14
C ASN A 43 0.00 0.92 13.16
N LYS A 44 -0.37 1.78 14.12
CA LYS A 44 0.53 2.25 15.19
C LYS A 44 1.12 1.15 16.09
N LYS A 45 0.62 -0.09 15.97
CA LYS A 45 1.07 -1.25 16.76
C LYS A 45 2.19 -2.06 16.08
N ASP A 46 2.46 -1.83 14.80
CA ASP A 46 3.49 -2.57 14.06
C ASP A 46 4.78 -1.74 13.98
N ASP A 47 5.90 -2.42 13.75
CA ASP A 47 7.21 -1.80 13.68
C ASP A 47 7.31 -0.83 12.47
N GLU A 48 7.66 0.43 12.73
CA GLU A 48 7.69 1.48 11.71
C GLU A 48 8.63 1.13 10.55
N GLN A 49 9.83 0.61 10.86
CA GLN A 49 10.80 0.26 9.83
C GLN A 49 10.25 -0.89 8.99
N ARG A 50 9.68 -1.91 9.63
CA ARG A 50 9.08 -3.04 8.92
C ARG A 50 7.94 -2.58 8.01
N LEU A 51 7.05 -1.71 8.49
CA LEU A 51 5.98 -1.12 7.70
C LEU A 51 6.51 -0.35 6.49
N LYS A 52 7.53 0.48 6.66
CA LYS A 52 8.15 1.26 5.57
C LYS A 52 8.73 0.34 4.49
N VAL A 53 9.47 -0.69 4.89
CA VAL A 53 10.08 -1.67 3.99
C VAL A 53 9.00 -2.47 3.25
N GLN A 54 8.03 -3.03 3.97
CA GLN A 54 6.94 -3.81 3.38
C GLN A 54 6.09 -2.97 2.42
N THR A 55 5.78 -1.73 2.78
CA THR A 55 5.07 -0.79 1.91
C THR A 55 5.85 -0.55 0.63
N ARG A 56 7.17 -0.30 0.70
CA ARG A 56 8.02 -0.07 -0.48
C ARG A 56 8.08 -1.29 -1.39
N ILE A 57 8.25 -2.48 -0.82
CA ILE A 57 8.24 -3.75 -1.57
C ILE A 57 6.91 -3.92 -2.28
N GLN A 58 5.80 -3.68 -1.57
CA GLN A 58 4.46 -3.87 -2.12
C GLN A 58 4.14 -2.85 -3.21
N VAL A 59 4.50 -1.58 -3.03
CA VAL A 59 4.34 -0.53 -4.07
C VAL A 59 5.12 -0.91 -5.33
N ARG A 60 6.37 -1.35 -5.21
CA ARG A 60 7.16 -1.82 -6.36
C ARG A 60 6.56 -3.04 -7.04
N LYS A 61 5.93 -3.93 -6.27
CA LYS A 61 5.26 -5.10 -6.83
C LYS A 61 4.01 -4.69 -7.63
N MET A 62 3.21 -3.79 -7.08
CA MET A 62 2.03 -3.25 -7.75
C MET A 62 2.38 -2.44 -9.00
N ASP A 63 3.49 -1.72 -8.99
CA ASP A 63 4.05 -1.03 -10.17
C ASP A 63 4.43 -2.04 -11.27
N LYS A 64 5.08 -3.17 -10.92
CA LYS A 64 5.33 -4.28 -11.86
C LYS A 64 4.07 -4.99 -12.36
N GLU A 65 3.01 -5.01 -11.57
CA GLU A 65 1.70 -5.57 -11.93
C GLU A 65 0.84 -4.57 -12.75
N ASP A 66 1.37 -3.41 -13.13
CA ASP A 66 0.68 -2.29 -13.80
C ASP A 66 -0.52 -1.71 -13.02
N LEU A 67 -0.66 -2.09 -11.74
CA LEU A 67 -1.72 -1.62 -10.86
C LEU A 67 -1.50 -0.18 -10.37
N LEU A 68 -0.24 0.24 -10.32
CA LEU A 68 0.18 1.58 -9.95
C LEU A 68 1.07 2.15 -11.05
N LYS A 69 0.89 3.42 -11.35
CA LYS A 69 1.77 4.17 -12.24
C LYS A 69 2.57 5.19 -11.46
N CYS A 70 3.90 5.09 -11.54
CA CYS A 70 4.79 6.10 -10.98
C CYS A 70 5.00 7.25 -12.00
N ARG A 71 4.55 8.46 -11.67
CA ARG A 71 4.77 9.69 -12.44
C ARG A 71 5.56 10.68 -11.59
N LYS A 72 6.80 10.99 -11.98
CA LYS A 72 7.68 11.95 -11.28
C LYS A 72 7.82 11.70 -9.76
N GLY A 73 7.84 10.42 -9.34
CA GLY A 73 7.94 10.03 -7.93
C GLY A 73 6.62 9.97 -7.16
N LEU A 74 5.49 10.25 -7.83
CA LEU A 74 4.14 10.09 -7.30
C LEU A 74 3.50 8.82 -7.85
N TYR A 75 2.83 8.06 -7.00
CA TYR A 75 2.11 6.84 -7.36
C TYR A 75 0.62 7.14 -7.53
N GLN A 76 0.06 6.78 -8.67
CA GLN A 76 -1.38 6.79 -8.95
C GLN A 76 -1.87 5.37 -9.18
N LEU A 77 -3.13 5.12 -8.83
CA LEU A 77 -3.82 3.91 -9.26
C LEU A 77 -4.06 4.00 -10.76
N THR A 78 -3.71 2.93 -11.47
CA THR A 78 -4.10 2.77 -12.87
C THR A 78 -5.57 2.34 -12.85
N GLU A 79 -6.50 3.28 -13.07
CA GLU A 79 -7.89 2.91 -13.38
C GLU A 79 -7.90 2.29 -14.77
N HIS A 80 -8.35 1.04 -14.86
CA HIS A 80 -8.44 0.27 -16.10
C HIS A 80 -9.91 0.10 -16.51
#